data_AF-A0A9Q8Y2L6-F1
#
_entry.id   AF-A0A9Q8Y2L6-F1
#
_cell.length_a   1.000
_cell.length_b   1.000
_cell.length_c   1.000
_cell.angle_alpha   90.00
_cell.angle_beta   90.00
_cell.angle_gamma   90.00
#
_symmetry.space_group_name_H-M   'P 1'
#
loop_
_entity.id
_entity.type
_entity.pdbx_description
1 polymer ?
#
loop_
_entity_poly.entity_id
_entity_poly.type
_entity_poly.pdbx_seq_one_letter_code
_entity_poly.pdbx_strand_id
1 'polypeptide(L)'
;MKKRKKGLVIGLLSVVIIILIMVIGGKLYMDNQESKQDESLSNQRLAAIVLKKEKPYVTKVEFKGNGSRPGLGAPWVIGAKATMDGEVFDISLETEGNTAVHFQGNEDKRKRYEEISKEGINKHPLEVIYSNGEREVLK
;
A
#
# COMPACT_ATOMS: atom_id res chain seq x y z
N MET A 1 -6.24 46.55 -41.77
CA MET A 1 -6.83 45.28 -41.23
C MET A 1 -5.83 44.13 -40.93
N LYS A 2 -4.53 44.20 -41.30
CA LYS A 2 -3.56 43.10 -41.05
C LYS A 2 -3.18 42.86 -39.58
N LYS A 3 -3.15 43.88 -38.72
CA LYS A 3 -2.74 43.74 -37.30
C LYS A 3 -3.77 42.99 -36.42
N ARG A 4 -5.08 43.18 -36.67
CA ARG A 4 -6.16 42.50 -35.93
C ARG A 4 -6.18 40.98 -36.16
N LYS A 5 -5.91 40.52 -37.39
CA LYS A 5 -5.82 39.08 -37.71
C LYS A 5 -4.62 38.40 -37.02
N LYS A 6 -3.48 39.10 -36.86
CA LYS A 6 -2.29 38.56 -36.19
C LYS A 6 -2.51 38.36 -34.69
N GLY A 7 -3.17 39.30 -33.99
CA GLY A 7 -3.49 39.17 -32.56
C GLY A 7 -4.47 38.02 -32.26
N LEU A 8 -5.45 37.81 -33.14
CA LEU A 8 -6.40 36.71 -33.01
C LEU A 8 -5.73 35.34 -33.24
N VAL A 9 -4.81 35.23 -34.20
CA VAL A 9 -4.02 34.01 -34.44
C VAL A 9 -3.08 33.70 -33.27
N ILE A 10 -2.43 34.72 -32.69
CA ILE A 10 -1.54 34.55 -31.53
C ILE A 10 -2.32 34.12 -30.29
N GLY A 11 -3.49 34.74 -30.05
CA GLY A 11 -4.39 34.33 -28.96
C GLY A 11 -4.84 32.88 -29.09
N LEU A 12 -5.25 32.46 -30.29
CA LEU A 12 -5.66 31.08 -30.55
C LEU A 12 -4.52 30.08 -30.34
N LEU A 13 -3.31 30.41 -30.80
CA LEU A 13 -2.11 29.58 -30.61
C LEU A 13 -1.76 29.41 -29.12
N SER A 14 -1.88 30.48 -28.33
CA SER A 14 -1.60 30.40 -26.89
C SER A 14 -2.56 29.47 -26.14
N VAL A 15 -3.86 29.50 -26.50
CA VAL A 15 -4.87 28.59 -25.92
C VAL A 15 -4.58 27.14 -26.29
N VAL A 16 -4.20 26.87 -27.54
CA VAL A 16 -3.84 25.51 -27.99
C VAL A 16 -2.62 24.98 -27.23
N ILE A 17 -1.61 25.81 -26.98
CA ILE A 17 -0.42 25.42 -26.21
C ILE A 17 -0.78 25.09 -24.75
N ILE A 18 -1.63 25.89 -24.12
CA ILE A 18 -2.08 25.63 -22.73
C ILE A 18 -2.85 24.31 -22.63
N ILE A 19 -3.74 24.03 -23.59
CA ILE A 19 -4.50 22.78 -23.64
C ILE A 19 -3.55 21.59 -23.81
N LEU A 20 -2.54 21.69 -24.68
CA LEU A 20 -1.54 20.62 -24.86
C LEU A 20 -0.76 20.34 -23.58
N ILE A 21 -0.34 21.37 -22.84
CA ILE A 21 0.36 21.20 -21.56
C ILE A 21 -0.55 20.52 -20.52
N MET A 22 -1.82 20.91 -20.42
CA MET A 22 -2.77 20.27 -19.50
C MET A 22 -3.02 18.80 -19.84
N VAL A 23 -3.17 18.47 -21.13
CA VAL A 23 -3.39 17.08 -21.58
C VAL A 23 -2.17 16.22 -21.29
N ILE A 24 -0.97 16.68 -21.64
CA ILE A 24 0.27 15.93 -21.42
C ILE A 24 0.58 15.82 -19.92
N GLY A 25 0.47 16.93 -19.17
CA GLY A 25 0.73 16.97 -17.73
C GLY A 25 -0.27 16.13 -16.93
N GLY A 26 -1.55 16.18 -17.30
CA GLY A 26 -2.60 15.36 -16.69
C GLY A 26 -2.36 13.87 -16.93
N LYS A 27 -2.03 13.48 -18.17
CA LYS A 27 -1.70 12.08 -18.48
C LYS A 27 -0.49 11.57 -17.69
N LEU A 28 0.61 12.33 -17.69
CA LEU A 28 1.81 11.96 -16.93
C LEU A 28 1.54 11.83 -15.43
N TYR A 29 0.67 12.69 -14.88
CA TYR A 29 0.26 12.60 -13.48
C TYR A 29 -0.51 11.31 -13.19
N MET A 30 -1.43 10.92 -14.07
CA MET A 30 -2.21 9.68 -13.95
C MET A 30 -1.31 8.45 -14.08
N ASP A 31 -0.46 8.39 -15.11
CA ASP A 31 0.48 7.28 -15.33
C ASP A 31 1.42 7.10 -14.12
N ASN A 32 1.86 8.20 -13.49
CA ASN A 32 2.70 8.17 -12.29
C ASN A 32 1.94 7.81 -11.00
N GLN A 33 0.62 8.01 -10.97
CA GLN A 33 -0.21 7.53 -9.87
C GLN A 33 -0.44 6.03 -9.97
N GLU A 34 -0.77 5.54 -11.17
CA GLU A 34 -0.95 4.12 -11.45
C GLU A 34 0.33 3.34 -11.12
N SER A 35 1.49 3.82 -11.59
CA SER A 35 2.77 3.15 -11.30
C SER A 35 3.09 3.05 -9.80
N LYS A 36 2.77 4.09 -9.02
CA LYS A 36 2.95 4.08 -7.55
C LYS A 36 1.99 3.13 -6.87
N GLN A 37 0.75 3.04 -7.39
CA GLN A 37 -0.23 2.10 -6.88
C GLN A 37 0.21 0.66 -7.15
N ASP A 38 0.69 0.36 -8.35
CA ASP A 38 1.19 -0.96 -8.73
C ASP A 38 2.42 -1.36 -7.89
N GLU A 39 3.38 -0.44 -7.69
CA GLU A 39 4.53 -0.69 -6.80
C GLU A 39 4.07 -0.98 -5.38
N SER A 40 3.09 -0.24 -4.88
CA SER A 40 2.53 -0.45 -3.53
C SER A 40 1.86 -1.81 -3.40
N LEU A 41 1.03 -2.22 -4.35
CA LEU A 41 0.34 -3.51 -4.33
C LEU A 41 1.34 -4.67 -4.41
N SER A 42 2.39 -4.52 -5.23
CA SER A 42 3.50 -5.48 -5.29
C SER A 42 4.20 -5.62 -3.92
N ASN A 43 4.51 -4.49 -3.28
CA ASN A 43 5.13 -4.49 -1.94
C ASN A 43 4.21 -5.09 -0.87
N GLN A 44 2.90 -4.81 -0.92
CA GLN A 44 1.90 -5.44 -0.05
C GLN A 44 1.90 -6.95 -0.20
N ARG A 45 1.95 -7.46 -1.45
CA ARG A 45 2.00 -8.90 -1.72
C ARG A 45 3.27 -9.53 -1.18
N LEU A 46 4.43 -8.89 -1.39
CA LEU A 46 5.70 -9.35 -0.82
C LEU A 46 5.66 -9.38 0.71
N ALA A 47 5.17 -8.31 1.33
CA ALA A 47 4.99 -8.23 2.79
C ALA A 47 4.05 -9.33 3.31
N ALA A 48 2.97 -9.65 2.60
CA ALA A 48 2.05 -10.74 2.98
C ALA A 48 2.72 -12.12 2.86
N ILE A 49 3.53 -12.36 1.82
CA ILE A 49 4.31 -13.59 1.66
C ILE A 49 5.31 -13.74 2.81
N VAL A 50 6.01 -12.68 3.18
CA VAL A 50 6.95 -12.71 4.31
C VAL A 50 6.23 -12.89 5.64
N LEU A 51 5.11 -12.19 5.86
CA LEU A 51 4.27 -12.37 7.05
C LEU A 51 3.86 -13.83 7.21
N LYS A 52 3.38 -14.48 6.15
CA LYS A 52 3.00 -15.90 6.19
C LYS A 52 4.17 -16.80 6.60
N LYS A 53 5.38 -16.47 6.16
CA LYS A 53 6.60 -17.21 6.51
C LYS A 53 6.99 -17.00 7.98
N GLU A 54 6.94 -15.77 8.47
CA GLU A 54 7.34 -15.41 9.85
C GLU A 54 6.29 -15.77 10.90
N LYS A 55 5.00 -15.66 10.53
CA LYS A 55 3.83 -15.75 11.41
C LYS A 55 2.79 -16.69 10.77
N PRO A 56 3.09 -17.99 10.63
CA PRO A 56 2.23 -18.95 9.90
C PRO A 56 0.84 -19.14 10.48
N TYR A 57 0.62 -18.74 11.74
CA TYR A 57 -0.66 -18.78 12.46
C TYR A 57 -1.59 -17.61 12.12
N VAL A 58 -1.15 -16.61 11.36
CA VAL A 58 -2.01 -15.52 10.89
C VAL A 58 -2.92 -16.03 9.77
N THR A 59 -4.22 -15.83 9.91
CA THR A 59 -5.23 -16.33 8.97
C THR A 59 -5.72 -15.27 7.99
N LYS A 60 -5.64 -13.98 8.37
CA LYS A 60 -6.02 -12.85 7.51
C LYS A 60 -5.12 -11.64 7.74
N VAL A 61 -4.80 -10.91 6.67
CA VAL A 61 -4.17 -9.58 6.72
C VAL A 61 -4.92 -8.59 5.83
N GLU A 62 -5.14 -7.37 6.33
CA GLU A 62 -5.86 -6.30 5.63
C GLU A 62 -5.04 -5.01 5.67
N PHE A 63 -4.58 -4.56 4.50
CA PHE A 63 -3.72 -3.38 4.36
C PHE A 63 -4.55 -2.08 4.36
N LYS A 64 -4.07 -1.06 5.09
CA LYS A 64 -4.81 0.21 5.30
C LYS A 64 -4.45 1.35 4.32
N GLY A 65 -3.59 1.11 3.34
CA GLY A 65 -3.12 2.17 2.43
C GLY A 65 -1.95 1.74 1.55
N ASN A 66 -1.16 2.70 1.07
CA ASN A 66 -0.13 2.42 0.07
C ASN A 66 1.29 2.17 0.64
N GLY A 67 1.45 2.21 1.97
CA GLY A 67 2.75 2.17 2.63
C GLY A 67 3.67 3.32 2.20
N SER A 68 4.83 3.43 2.83
CA SER A 68 5.82 4.45 2.47
C SER A 68 7.20 4.09 2.99
N ARG A 69 8.22 4.77 2.46
CA ARG A 69 9.57 4.77 3.04
C ARG A 69 9.71 6.04 3.89
N PRO A 70 9.94 5.94 5.21
CA PRO A 70 9.98 7.12 6.08
C PRO A 70 11.24 7.98 5.88
N GLY A 71 12.23 7.49 5.13
CA GLY A 71 13.46 8.22 4.80
C GLY A 71 14.32 7.50 3.77
N LEU A 72 15.37 8.17 3.30
CA LEU A 72 16.37 7.57 2.41
C LEU A 72 17.06 6.40 3.11
N GLY A 73 17.10 5.24 2.45
CA GLY A 73 17.68 4.01 3.00
C GLY A 73 16.80 3.28 4.03
N ALA A 74 15.65 3.85 4.41
CA ALA A 74 14.70 3.16 5.28
C ALA A 74 13.90 2.10 4.47
N PRO A 75 13.56 0.97 5.09
CA PRO A 75 12.70 -0.02 4.47
C PRO A 75 11.33 0.58 4.17
N TRP A 76 10.63 0.00 3.19
CA TRP A 76 9.23 0.32 2.95
C TRP A 76 8.41 -0.31 4.08
N VAL A 77 7.52 0.49 4.67
CA VAL A 77 6.68 0.07 5.80
C VAL A 77 5.21 0.35 5.48
N ILE A 78 4.34 -0.55 5.91
CA ILE A 78 2.89 -0.38 5.83
C ILE A 78 2.20 -0.85 7.10
N GLY A 79 1.12 -0.16 7.48
CA GLY A 79 0.20 -0.59 8.53
C GLY A 79 -0.89 -1.53 7.98
N ALA A 80 -1.17 -2.58 8.73
CA ALA A 80 -2.22 -3.55 8.41
C ALA A 80 -2.97 -4.01 9.67
N LYS A 81 -4.09 -4.69 9.47
CA LYS A 81 -4.75 -5.49 10.50
C LYS A 81 -4.50 -6.96 10.22
N ALA A 82 -3.96 -7.70 11.18
CA ALA A 82 -3.81 -9.14 11.11
C ALA A 82 -4.83 -9.83 12.01
N THR A 83 -5.43 -10.92 11.52
CA THR A 83 -6.30 -11.80 12.30
C THR A 83 -5.54 -13.08 12.65
N MET A 84 -5.56 -13.45 13.93
CA MET A 84 -4.98 -14.68 14.45
C MET A 84 -5.86 -15.19 15.60
N ASP A 85 -6.22 -16.47 15.57
CA ASP A 85 -7.18 -17.09 16.50
C ASP A 85 -8.50 -16.27 16.68
N GLY A 86 -9.02 -15.73 15.58
CA GLY A 86 -10.24 -14.90 15.57
C GLY A 86 -10.07 -13.47 16.10
N GLU A 87 -8.89 -13.12 16.63
CA GLU A 87 -8.59 -11.79 17.16
C GLU A 87 -7.83 -10.91 16.16
N VAL A 88 -8.14 -9.62 16.17
CA VAL A 88 -7.57 -8.64 15.23
C VAL A 88 -6.52 -7.76 15.91
N PHE A 89 -5.33 -7.72 15.33
CA PHE A 89 -4.18 -6.96 15.81
C PHE A 89 -3.77 -5.91 14.78
N ASP A 90 -3.42 -4.72 15.25
CA ASP A 90 -2.76 -3.72 14.40
C ASP A 90 -1.29 -4.10 14.27
N ILE A 91 -0.79 -4.14 13.05
CA ILE A 91 0.60 -4.53 12.76
C ILE A 91 1.24 -3.56 11.78
N SER A 92 2.57 -3.50 11.81
CA SER A 92 3.38 -2.94 10.73
C SER A 92 4.16 -4.05 10.04
N LEU A 93 4.28 -3.93 8.72
CA LEU A 93 4.94 -4.89 7.85
C LEU A 93 5.97 -4.19 6.97
N GLU A 94 7.05 -4.92 6.70
CA GLU A 94 8.10 -4.57 5.75
C GLU A 94 8.21 -5.66 4.67
N THR A 95 8.80 -5.33 3.52
CA THR A 95 8.96 -6.27 2.40
C THR A 95 10.04 -7.33 2.63
N GLU A 96 10.96 -7.11 3.56
CA GLU A 96 12.13 -7.97 3.81
C GLU A 96 12.04 -8.75 5.13
N GLY A 97 10.89 -8.67 5.80
CA GLY A 97 10.72 -9.16 7.17
C GLY A 97 10.90 -8.04 8.17
N ASN A 98 10.50 -8.29 9.42
CA ASN A 98 10.23 -7.31 10.48
C ASN A 98 8.74 -6.95 10.61
N THR A 99 7.96 -7.92 11.09
CA THR A 99 6.57 -7.69 11.51
C THR A 99 6.52 -7.18 12.94
N ALA A 100 5.99 -5.96 13.15
CA ALA A 100 5.74 -5.39 14.47
C ALA A 100 4.25 -5.45 14.82
N VAL A 101 3.91 -5.83 16.05
CA VAL A 101 2.53 -5.84 16.56
C VAL A 101 2.33 -4.69 17.53
N HIS A 102 1.26 -3.92 17.34
CA HIS A 102 0.97 -2.71 18.11
C HIS A 102 -0.14 -2.97 19.14
N PHE A 103 0.23 -2.97 20.41
CA PHE A 103 -0.72 -3.21 21.52
C PHE A 103 -1.31 -1.92 22.10
N GLN A 104 -0.73 -0.75 21.79
CA GLN A 104 -1.18 0.56 22.32
C GLN A 104 -1.32 0.57 23.85
N GLY A 105 -0.46 -0.15 24.57
CA GLY A 105 -0.52 -0.28 26.03
C GLY A 105 -1.57 -1.29 26.56
N ASN A 106 -2.26 -2.02 25.68
CA ASN A 106 -3.21 -3.07 26.09
C ASN A 106 -2.47 -4.36 26.46
N GLU A 107 -2.27 -4.56 27.76
CA GLU A 107 -1.57 -5.72 28.32
C GLU A 107 -2.29 -7.06 28.11
N ASP A 108 -3.62 -7.07 28.15
CA ASP A 108 -4.39 -8.29 27.95
C ASP A 108 -4.27 -8.77 26.50
N LYS A 109 -4.32 -7.83 25.55
CA LYS A 109 -4.09 -8.10 24.13
C LYS A 109 -2.67 -8.58 23.86
N ARG A 110 -1.68 -8.06 24.60
CA ARG A 110 -0.29 -8.51 24.54
C ARG A 110 -0.14 -9.96 25.01
N LYS A 111 -0.69 -10.30 26.19
CA LYS A 111 -0.69 -11.67 26.71
C LYS A 111 -1.36 -12.64 25.75
N ARG A 112 -2.49 -12.26 25.20
CA ARG A 112 -3.24 -13.06 24.23
C ARG A 112 -2.46 -13.34 22.95
N TYR A 113 -1.79 -12.32 22.41
CA TYR A 113 -0.85 -12.51 21.30
C TYR A 113 0.29 -13.46 21.66
N GLU A 114 0.86 -13.34 22.86
CA GLU A 114 1.93 -14.23 23.32
C GLU A 114 1.46 -15.68 23.43
N GLU A 115 0.24 -15.93 23.90
CA GLU A 115 -0.40 -17.27 23.94
C GLU A 115 -0.52 -17.85 22.52
N ILE A 116 -1.17 -17.12 21.61
CA ILE A 116 -1.37 -17.53 20.20
C ILE A 116 -0.02 -17.82 19.52
N SER A 117 0.98 -16.97 19.76
CA SER A 117 2.31 -17.12 19.15
C SER A 117 3.07 -18.36 19.63
N LYS A 118 2.78 -18.85 20.85
CA LYS A 118 3.41 -20.02 21.47
C LYS A 118 2.73 -21.33 21.08
N GLU A 119 1.42 -21.32 20.82
CA GLU A 119 0.67 -22.52 20.40
C GLU A 119 1.14 -23.06 19.03
N GLY A 120 1.83 -22.24 18.24
CA GLY A 120 2.76 -22.71 17.23
C GLY A 120 2.15 -23.03 15.86
N ILE A 121 2.97 -22.72 14.85
CA ILE A 121 3.16 -23.21 13.46
C ILE A 121 2.04 -24.02 12.75
N ASN A 122 0.76 -23.85 13.07
CA ASN A 122 -0.27 -24.28 12.12
C ASN A 122 -0.19 -23.36 10.90
N LYS A 123 0.28 -23.92 9.78
CA LYS A 123 0.35 -23.22 8.50
C LYS A 123 -1.07 -23.08 7.97
N HIS A 124 -1.72 -21.99 8.33
CA HIS A 124 -3.00 -21.65 7.76
C HIS A 124 -2.81 -20.97 6.40
N PRO A 125 -3.74 -21.15 5.46
CA PRO A 125 -3.89 -20.20 4.36
C PRO A 125 -4.03 -18.79 4.92
N LEU A 126 -3.37 -17.82 4.28
CA LEU A 126 -3.46 -16.41 4.65
C LEU A 126 -4.38 -15.73 3.64
N GLU A 127 -5.55 -15.25 4.08
CA GLU A 127 -6.37 -14.31 3.31
C GLU A 127 -5.70 -12.93 3.32
N VAL A 128 -5.43 -12.38 2.14
CA VAL A 128 -4.83 -11.06 1.96
C VAL A 128 -5.90 -10.15 1.36
N ILE A 129 -6.15 -9.01 2.01
CA ILE A 129 -6.97 -7.93 1.47
C ILE A 129 -6.04 -6.74 1.23
N TYR A 130 -5.85 -6.43 -0.05
CA TYR A 130 -5.02 -5.32 -0.52
C TYR A 130 -5.71 -3.98 -0.30
N SER A 131 -4.94 -2.89 -0.31
CA SER A 131 -5.48 -1.53 -0.11
C SER A 131 -6.45 -1.08 -1.21
N ASN A 132 -6.40 -1.70 -2.40
CA ASN A 132 -7.35 -1.48 -3.49
C ASN A 132 -8.64 -2.34 -3.34
N GLY A 133 -8.75 -3.16 -2.29
CA GLY A 133 -9.88 -4.05 -2.03
C GLY A 133 -9.80 -5.42 -2.70
N GLU A 134 -8.78 -5.67 -3.54
CA GLU A 134 -8.55 -7.00 -4.11
C GLU A 134 -8.18 -8.02 -3.03
N ARG A 135 -8.43 -9.29 -3.34
CA ARG A 135 -8.24 -10.40 -2.40
C ARG A 135 -7.43 -11.52 -3.01
N GLU A 136 -6.50 -12.07 -2.24
CA GLU A 136 -5.71 -13.25 -2.59
C GLU A 136 -5.67 -14.20 -1.39
N VAL A 137 -5.59 -15.51 -1.63
CA VAL A 137 -5.34 -16.50 -0.58
C VAL A 137 -3.98 -17.14 -0.82
N LEU A 138 -3.03 -16.90 0.07
CA LEU A 138 -1.71 -17.50 0.04
C LEU A 138 -1.73 -18.84 0.77
N LYS A 139 -1.40 -19.94 0.07
CA LYS A 139 -1.40 -21.32 0.58
C LYS A 139 -0.16 -21.67 1.39
#